data_AF-A0A6J7RIG6-F1
#
_entry.id   AF-A0A6J7RIG6-F1
#
_cell.length_a   1.000
_cell.length_b   1.000
_cell.length_c   1.000
_cell.angle_alpha   90.00
_cell.angle_beta   90.00
_cell.angle_gamma   90.00
#
_symmetry.space_group_name_H-M   'P 1'
#
loop_
_entity.id
_entity.type
_entity.pdbx_description
1 polymer ?
#
loop_
_entity_poly.entity_id
_entity_poly.type
_entity_poly.pdbx_seq_one_letter_code
_entity_poly.pdbx_strand_id
1 'polypeptide(L)'
;MVTLKGGQSPVLAHLFINHILDQATAMGNFLYTGYQPPQVSITAESLVSDGVIPATLKEAVVLPGYFKTGYRTLELPPETDAKYAAIWQQFKAG
;
A
#
# COMPACT_ATOMS: atom_id res chain seq x y z
N MET A 1 5.28 3.50 6.19
CA MET A 1 6.62 4.09 6.41
C MET A 1 7.01 3.85 7.86
N VAL A 2 8.29 3.62 8.15
CA VAL A 2 8.79 3.37 9.50
C VAL A 2 10.02 4.25 9.79
N THR A 3 10.12 4.75 11.02
CA THR A 3 11.32 5.45 11.50
C THR A 3 12.19 4.45 12.27
N LEU A 4 13.37 4.12 11.75
CA LEU A 4 14.27 3.14 12.37
C LEU A 4 14.85 3.66 13.69
N LYS A 5 15.04 2.76 14.67
CA LYS A 5 15.68 3.08 15.96
C LYS A 5 17.08 3.70 15.79
N GLY A 6 17.84 3.25 14.80
CA GLY A 6 19.17 3.77 14.47
C GLY A 6 19.18 4.97 13.51
N GLY A 7 18.02 5.55 13.20
CA GLY A 7 17.93 6.71 12.32
C GLY A 7 18.58 7.95 12.93
N GLN A 8 19.35 8.68 12.13
CA GLN A 8 20.15 9.82 12.60
C GLN A 8 19.33 11.12 12.74
N SER A 9 18.18 11.21 12.05
CA SER A 9 17.38 12.43 11.96
C SER A 9 15.88 12.14 12.13
N PRO A 10 15.42 11.82 13.35
CA PRO A 10 14.01 11.44 13.58
C PRO A 10 13.03 12.55 13.20
N VAL A 11 13.36 13.82 13.46
CA VAL A 11 12.51 14.96 13.08
C VAL A 11 12.34 15.04 11.57
N LEU A 12 13.43 14.91 10.80
CA LEU A 12 13.37 14.94 9.33
C LEU A 12 12.58 13.74 8.78
N ALA A 13 12.71 12.57 9.38
CA ALA A 13 11.91 11.40 9.00
C ALA A 13 10.40 11.67 9.15
N HIS A 14 9.98 12.31 10.25
CA HIS A 14 8.58 12.71 10.43
C HIS A 14 8.14 13.80 9.45
N LEU A 15 8.98 14.80 9.15
CA LEU A 15 8.67 15.80 8.13
C LEU A 15 8.50 15.18 6.74
N PHE A 16 9.32 14.18 6.40
CA PHE A 16 9.17 13.43 5.16
C PHE A 16 7.89 12.60 5.13
N ILE A 17 7.52 11.94 6.24
CA ILE A 17 6.25 11.23 6.36
C ILE A 17 5.08 12.21 6.13
N ASN A 18 5.11 13.39 6.75
CA ASN A 18 4.09 14.42 6.53
C ASN A 18 4.03 14.86 5.07
N HIS A 19 5.18 15.06 4.42
CA HIS A 19 5.25 15.41 3.01
C HIS A 19 4.62 14.33 2.12
N ILE A 20 4.92 13.05 2.31
CA ILE A 20 4.33 11.97 1.51
C ILE A 20 2.83 11.77 1.80
N LEU A 21 2.37 12.13 3.00
CA LEU A 21 0.94 12.09 3.36
C LEU A 21 0.14 13.30 2.87
N ASP A 22 0.80 14.39 2.45
CA ASP A 22 0.13 15.49 1.77
C ASP A 22 -0.56 14.99 0.48
N GLN A 23 -1.80 15.42 0.24
CA GLN A 23 -2.62 14.88 -0.84
C GLN A 23 -2.02 15.13 -2.22
N ALA A 24 -1.46 16.33 -2.46
CA ALA A 24 -0.88 16.66 -3.75
C ALA A 24 0.37 15.81 -4.02
N THR A 25 1.20 15.64 -2.99
CA THR A 25 2.39 14.78 -3.06
C THR A 25 2.01 13.31 -3.27
N ALA A 26 1.02 12.81 -2.54
CA ALA A 26 0.53 11.43 -2.68
C ALA A 26 -0.07 11.18 -4.07
N MET A 27 -0.82 12.14 -4.63
CA MET A 27 -1.36 12.04 -5.99
C MET A 27 -0.24 12.05 -7.04
N GLY A 28 0.76 12.92 -6.89
CA GLY A 28 1.93 12.90 -7.78
C GLY A 28 2.64 11.55 -7.79
N ASN A 29 2.83 10.95 -6.60
CA ASN A 29 3.43 9.62 -6.48
C ASN A 29 2.53 8.51 -7.06
N PHE A 30 1.21 8.63 -6.92
CA PHE A 30 0.26 7.70 -7.53
C PHE A 30 0.35 7.75 -9.06
N LEU A 31 0.30 8.94 -9.67
CA LEU A 31 0.39 9.09 -11.12
C LEU A 31 1.70 8.57 -11.69
N TYR A 32 2.79 8.67 -10.91
CA TYR A 32 4.09 8.14 -11.32
C TYR A 32 4.19 6.61 -11.19
N THR A 33 3.66 6.02 -10.11
CA THR A 33 3.89 4.59 -9.79
C THR A 33 2.72 3.67 -10.15
N GLY A 34 1.52 4.21 -10.32
CA GLY A 34 0.28 3.47 -10.49
C GLY A 34 -0.28 2.81 -9.22
N TYR A 35 0.37 2.95 -8.06
CA TYR A 35 -0.11 2.38 -6.80
C TYR A 35 -1.07 3.33 -6.09
N GLN A 36 -2.28 2.86 -5.79
CA GLN A 36 -3.29 3.63 -5.07
C GLN A 36 -2.75 4.06 -3.69
N PRO A 37 -2.74 5.37 -3.39
CA PRO A 37 -2.26 5.87 -2.10
C PRO A 37 -3.34 5.68 -1.02
N PRO A 38 -2.96 5.54 0.26
CA PRO A 38 -3.91 5.41 1.36
C PRO A 38 -4.52 6.75 1.77
N GLN A 39 -5.16 7.46 0.83
CA GLN A 39 -5.80 8.76 1.03
C GLN A 39 -7.31 8.61 1.13
N VAL A 40 -7.93 9.23 2.14
CA VAL A 40 -9.40 9.22 2.31
C VAL A 40 -10.11 10.18 1.36
N SER A 41 -9.39 11.17 0.82
CA SER A 41 -9.93 12.21 -0.07
C SER A 41 -10.00 11.77 -1.54
N ILE A 42 -9.41 10.63 -1.90
CA ILE A 42 -9.40 10.09 -3.26
C ILE A 42 -10.47 9.00 -3.36
N THR A 43 -11.44 9.20 -4.26
CA THR A 43 -12.56 8.27 -4.51
C THR A 43 -12.49 7.70 -5.92
N ALA A 44 -13.16 6.57 -6.18
CA ALA A 44 -13.21 6.01 -7.52
C ALA A 44 -13.91 6.97 -8.50
N GLU A 45 -14.94 7.69 -8.03
CA GLU A 45 -15.64 8.72 -8.78
C GLU A 45 -14.70 9.87 -9.16
N SER A 46 -13.94 10.41 -8.19
CA SER A 46 -13.02 11.51 -8.47
C SER A 46 -11.92 11.09 -9.43
N LEU A 47 -11.38 9.87 -9.30
CA LEU A 47 -10.36 9.39 -10.22
C LEU A 47 -10.85 9.26 -11.67
N VAL A 48 -12.14 8.92 -11.87
CA VAL A 48 -12.75 8.89 -13.20
C VAL A 48 -13.05 10.31 -13.70
N SER A 49 -13.63 11.17 -12.86
CA SER A 49 -13.97 12.55 -13.26
C SER A 49 -12.74 13.39 -13.58
N ASP A 50 -11.65 13.15 -12.85
CA ASP A 50 -10.37 13.86 -13.02
C ASP A 50 -9.54 13.26 -14.18
N GLY A 51 -10.03 12.20 -14.83
CA GLY A 51 -9.38 11.55 -15.97
C GLY A 51 -8.13 10.74 -15.59
N VAL A 52 -7.93 10.45 -14.30
CA VAL A 52 -6.80 9.65 -13.81
C VAL A 52 -6.93 8.19 -14.23
N ILE A 53 -8.15 7.66 -14.19
CA ILE A 53 -8.47 6.31 -14.68
C ILE A 53 -9.70 6.37 -15.61
N PRO A 54 -9.80 5.48 -16.61
CA PRO A 54 -11.04 5.33 -17.37
C PRO A 54 -12.16 4.73 -16.50
N ALA A 55 -13.41 5.01 -16.87
CA ALA A 55 -14.60 4.48 -16.18
C ALA A 55 -14.61 2.94 -16.10
N THR A 56 -13.99 2.25 -17.06
CA THR A 56 -13.86 0.79 -17.09
C THR A 56 -12.98 0.23 -15.96
N LEU A 57 -12.14 1.06 -15.32
CA LEU A 57 -11.29 0.67 -14.19
C LEU A 57 -11.83 1.12 -12.84
N LYS A 58 -13.04 1.67 -12.78
CA LYS A 58 -13.63 2.16 -11.52
C LYS A 58 -13.67 1.08 -10.43
N GLU A 59 -14.01 -0.16 -10.81
CA GLU A 59 -14.10 -1.32 -9.90
C GLU A 59 -12.73 -1.83 -9.42
N ALA A 60 -11.63 -1.42 -10.07
CA ALA A 60 -10.27 -1.77 -9.65
C ALA A 60 -9.79 -0.94 -8.44
N VAL A 61 -10.49 0.13 -8.09
CA VAL A 61 -10.16 0.99 -6.95
C VAL A 61 -10.47 0.25 -5.65
N VAL A 62 -9.49 0.16 -4.76
CA VAL A 62 -9.64 -0.47 -3.45
C VAL A 62 -10.41 0.46 -2.53
N LEU A 63 -11.56 -0.01 -2.02
CA LEU A 63 -12.43 0.77 -1.15
C LEU A 63 -12.25 0.38 0.33
N PRO A 64 -12.50 1.31 1.28
CA PRO A 64 -12.43 1.02 2.71
C PRO A 64 -13.28 -0.19 3.15
N GLY A 65 -14.40 -0.43 2.47
CA GLY A 65 -15.27 -1.59 2.74
C GLY A 65 -14.58 -2.94 2.53
N TYR A 66 -13.62 -3.02 1.60
CA TYR A 66 -12.92 -4.27 1.27
C TYR A 66 -12.00 -4.73 2.40
N PHE A 67 -11.53 -3.82 3.26
CA PHE A 67 -10.75 -4.20 4.44
C PHE A 67 -11.55 -4.91 5.52
N LYS A 68 -12.89 -4.82 5.49
CA LYS A 68 -13.77 -5.49 6.48
C LYS A 68 -13.94 -6.98 6.19
N THR A 69 -13.91 -7.36 4.92
CA THR A 69 -14.17 -8.73 4.46
C THR A 69 -12.96 -9.40 3.83
N GLY A 70 -11.94 -8.63 3.45
CA GLY A 70 -10.71 -9.14 2.83
C GLY A 70 -9.79 -9.86 3.83
N TYR A 71 -9.06 -10.84 3.31
CA TYR A 71 -7.98 -11.49 4.05
C TYR A 71 -6.75 -10.60 4.07
N ARG A 72 -6.17 -10.43 5.27
CA ARG A 72 -4.89 -9.75 5.46
C ARG A 72 -3.84 -10.81 5.76
N THR A 73 -2.63 -10.61 5.24
CA THR A 73 -1.48 -11.38 5.72
C THR A 73 -1.23 -10.99 7.17
N LEU A 74 -1.19 -12.00 8.03
CA LEU A 74 -0.89 -11.84 9.46
C LEU A 74 0.47 -12.46 9.75
N GLU A 75 1.08 -12.03 10.84
CA GLU A 75 2.32 -12.62 11.33
C GLU A 75 2.10 -14.09 11.68
N LEU A 76 3.02 -14.94 11.23
CA LEU A 76 3.03 -16.37 11.53
C LEU A 76 4.02 -16.65 12.66
N PRO A 77 3.71 -17.60 13.57
CA PRO A 77 4.72 -18.13 14.48
C PRO A 77 5.93 -18.68 13.71
N PRO A 78 7.17 -18.57 14.25
CA PRO A 78 8.37 -18.99 13.53
C PRO A 78 8.33 -20.41 12.97
N GLU A 79 7.74 -21.36 13.71
CA GLU A 79 7.60 -22.75 13.25
C GLU A 79 6.66 -22.86 12.04
N THR A 80 5.58 -22.09 12.02
CA THR A 80 4.61 -22.07 10.91
C THR A 80 5.21 -21.40 9.67
N ASP A 81 5.91 -20.28 9.85
CA ASP A 81 6.60 -19.60 8.75
C ASP A 81 7.66 -20.49 8.08
N ALA A 82 8.44 -21.23 8.89
CA ALA A 82 9.41 -22.19 8.40
C ALA A 82 8.77 -23.30 7.53
N LYS A 83 7.58 -23.77 7.90
CA LYS A 83 6.82 -24.76 7.09
C LYS A 83 6.38 -24.16 5.75
N TYR A 84 5.84 -22.94 5.75
CA TYR A 84 5.47 -22.23 4.51
C TYR A 84 6.68 -22.04 3.60
N ALA A 85 7.82 -21.61 4.16
CA ALA A 85 9.06 -21.44 3.43
C ALA A 85 9.55 -22.76 2.81
N ALA A 86 9.53 -23.87 3.56
CA ALA A 86 9.95 -25.18 3.07
C ALA A 86 9.09 -25.65 1.88
N ILE A 87 7.76 -25.54 1.99
CA ILE A 87 6.83 -25.89 0.90
C ILE A 87 7.10 -25.02 -0.32
N TRP A 88 7.31 -23.71 -0.13
CA TRP A 88 7.62 -22.80 -1.23
C TRP A 88 8.94 -23.14 -1.93
N GLN A 89 9.98 -23.54 -1.18
CA GLN A 89 11.24 -23.97 -1.78
C GLN A 89 11.09 -25.27 -2.57
N GLN A 90 10.32 -26.23 -2.05
CA GLN A 90 10.00 -27.46 -2.79
C GLN A 90 9.27 -27.14 -4.09
N PHE A 91 8.22 -26.31 -4.04
CA PHE A 91 7.47 -25.90 -5.23
C PHE A 91 8.37 -25.25 -6.30
N LYS A 92 9.33 -24.40 -5.88
CA LYS A 92 10.27 -23.76 -6.82
C LYS A 92 11.31 -24.71 -7.41
N ALA A 93 11.54 -25.87 -6.80
CA ALA A 93 12.54 -26.83 -7.26
C ALA A 93 12.06 -27.72 -8.41
N GLY A 94 10.74 -27.74 -8.70
CA GLY A 94 10.11 -28.59 -9.72
C GLY A 94 9.58 -29.89 -9.13
#